data_AF-A0A1V6ID44-F1
#
_entry.id   AF-A0A1V6ID44-F1
#
_cell.length_a   1.000
_cell.length_b   1.000
_cell.length_c   1.000
_cell.angle_alpha   90.00
_cell.angle_beta   90.00
_cell.angle_gamma   90.00
#
_symmetry.space_group_name_H-M   'P 1'
#
loop_
_entity.id
_entity.type
_entity.pdbx_description
1 polymer ?
#
loop_
_entity_poly.entity_id
_entity_poly.type
_entity_poly.pdbx_seq_one_letter_code
_entity_poly.pdbx_strand_id
1 'polypeptide(L)'
;MRWVILGLVILEVVFLVWIIIKFRKKLEDLETAIEHHRHSSDDAQIQKIYINLKSIRVKLEKMEEIEERVNQLENRLNQLDHIKKSEPENIINPPIEILHPKEEPNQDNRIWVWRSEEGLKKLEPVSNPKGLYLIKDGAKYLLYLDNLYRENINDIMRLYREIIDFPANIQLTDQIVMKKHPIYEKQGNYYIFREKGEISIK
;
A
#
# COMPACT_ATOMS: atom_id res chain seq x y z
N MET A 1 81.59 -19.06 31.00
CA MET A 1 80.43 -19.97 30.77
C MET A 1 79.22 -19.65 31.63
N ARG A 2 79.30 -19.67 32.98
CA ARG A 2 78.12 -19.42 33.87
C ARG A 2 77.42 -18.06 33.65
N TRP A 3 78.16 -16.98 33.41
CA TRP A 3 77.59 -15.64 33.14
C TRP A 3 76.90 -15.52 31.77
N VAL A 4 77.36 -16.27 30.77
CA VAL A 4 76.75 -16.28 29.43
C VAL A 4 75.42 -17.03 29.44
N ILE A 5 75.35 -18.13 30.18
CA ILE A 5 74.12 -18.90 30.40
C ILE A 5 73.10 -18.05 31.17
N LEU A 6 73.54 -17.32 32.21
CA LEU A 6 72.66 -16.42 32.96
C LEU A 6 72.09 -15.29 32.08
N GLY A 7 72.91 -14.71 31.19
CA GLY A 7 72.48 -13.69 30.24
C GLY A 7 71.46 -14.20 29.23
N LEU A 8 71.62 -15.43 28.73
CA LEU A 8 70.66 -16.07 27.83
C LEU A 8 69.32 -16.34 28.52
N VAL A 9 69.33 -16.81 29.77
CA VAL A 9 68.09 -17.05 30.54
C VAL A 9 67.33 -15.74 30.79
N ILE A 10 68.04 -14.65 31.12
CA ILE A 10 67.41 -13.34 31.29
C ILE A 10 66.82 -12.83 29.96
N LEU A 11 67.53 -13.03 28.84
CA LEU A 11 67.05 -12.63 27.53
C LEU A 11 65.79 -13.41 27.11
N GLU A 12 65.74 -14.72 27.38
CA GLU A 12 64.56 -15.56 27.14
C GLU A 12 63.36 -15.11 27.97
N VAL A 13 63.56 -14.79 29.25
CA VAL A 13 62.49 -14.29 30.12
C VAL A 13 61.96 -12.94 29.63
N VAL A 14 62.83 -12.01 29.24
CA VAL A 14 62.42 -10.71 28.69
C VAL A 14 61.66 -10.88 27.37
N PHE A 15 62.10 -11.79 26.51
CA PHE A 15 61.42 -12.07 25.24
C PHE A 15 60.03 -12.69 25.47
N LEU A 16 59.90 -13.62 26.42
CA LEU A 16 58.62 -14.20 26.79
C LEU A 16 57.66 -13.15 27.38
N VAL A 17 58.15 -12.27 28.27
CA VAL A 17 57.34 -11.17 28.82
C VAL A 17 56.89 -10.22 27.71
N TRP A 18 57.76 -9.89 26.76
CA TRP A 18 57.41 -9.05 25.62
C TRP A 18 56.33 -9.69 24.73
N ILE A 19 56.44 -10.99 24.45
CA ILE A 19 55.42 -11.74 23.71
C ILE A 19 54.08 -11.72 24.46
N ILE A 20 54.08 -11.97 25.77
CA ILE A 20 52.85 -11.98 26.59
C ILE A 20 52.17 -10.61 26.57
N ILE A 21 52.92 -9.51 26.71
CA ILE A 21 52.37 -8.15 26.64
C ILE A 21 51.75 -7.89 25.26
N LYS A 22 52.44 -8.28 24.18
CA LYS A 22 51.95 -8.09 22.81
C LYS A 22 50.66 -8.89 22.56
N PHE A 23 50.56 -10.12 23.07
CA PHE A 23 49.36 -10.93 22.98
C PHE A 23 48.21 -10.37 23.81
N ARG A 24 48.47 -9.90 25.04
CA ARG A 24 47.44 -9.25 25.88
C ARG A 24 46.84 -8.03 25.19
N LYS A 25 47.69 -7.15 24.65
CA LYS A 25 47.22 -5.95 23.94
C LYS A 25 46.40 -6.30 22.70
N LYS A 26 46.80 -7.33 21.95
CA LYS A 26 46.02 -7.84 20.81
C LYS A 26 44.69 -8.46 21.20
N LEU A 27 44.63 -9.13 22.36
CA LEU A 27 43.39 -9.71 22.90
C LEU A 27 42.43 -8.61 23.35
N GLU A 28 42.94 -7.59 24.02
CA GLU A 28 42.16 -6.44 24.50
C GLU A 28 41.62 -5.60 23.32
N ASP A 29 42.44 -5.37 22.29
CA ASP A 29 42.01 -4.72 21.03
C ASP A 29 40.96 -5.56 20.28
N LEU A 30 41.07 -6.89 20.32
CA LEU A 30 40.11 -7.80 19.68
C LEU A 30 38.80 -7.87 20.47
N GLU A 31 38.87 -7.91 21.80
CA GLU A 31 37.72 -7.93 22.70
C GLU A 31 36.93 -6.62 22.62
N THR A 32 37.60 -5.47 22.63
CA THR A 32 36.94 -4.17 22.40
C THR A 32 36.35 -4.04 20.99
N ALA A 33 37.01 -4.57 19.95
CA ALA A 33 36.45 -4.58 18.59
C ALA A 33 35.24 -5.52 18.47
N ILE A 34 35.27 -6.68 19.13
CA ILE A 34 34.17 -7.64 19.18
C ILE A 34 33.00 -7.05 19.98
N GLU A 35 33.25 -6.38 21.10
CA GLU A 35 32.22 -5.81 21.97
C GLU A 35 31.52 -4.61 21.32
N HIS A 36 32.27 -3.73 20.63
CA HIS A 36 31.69 -2.67 19.81
C HIS A 36 30.85 -3.23 18.63
N HIS A 37 31.28 -4.33 18.00
CA HIS A 37 30.53 -4.97 16.93
C HIS A 37 29.31 -5.77 17.44
N ARG A 38 29.40 -6.41 18.61
CA ARG A 38 28.29 -7.11 19.26
C ARG A 38 27.17 -6.14 19.60
N HIS A 39 27.49 -5.04 20.29
CA HIS A 39 26.48 -4.03 20.63
C HIS A 39 25.90 -3.37 19.38
N SER A 40 26.70 -3.01 18.38
CA SER A 40 26.20 -2.35 17.17
C SER A 40 25.33 -3.26 16.28
N SER A 41 25.75 -4.52 16.07
CA SER A 41 25.00 -5.48 15.24
C SER A 41 23.77 -6.02 15.96
N ASP A 42 23.89 -6.38 17.23
CA ASP A 42 22.78 -6.95 18.00
C ASP A 42 21.73 -5.86 18.29
N ASP A 43 22.13 -4.61 18.59
CA ASP A 43 21.17 -3.50 18.72
C ASP A 43 20.48 -3.19 17.40
N ALA A 44 21.17 -3.25 16.26
CA ALA A 44 20.55 -3.05 14.96
C ALA A 44 19.54 -4.17 14.62
N GLN A 45 19.86 -5.42 14.98
CA GLN A 45 18.95 -6.55 14.80
C GLN A 45 17.75 -6.48 15.76
N ILE A 46 17.96 -6.10 17.02
CA ILE A 46 16.90 -5.90 18.02
C ILE A 46 15.99 -4.74 17.60
N GLN A 47 16.54 -3.63 17.11
CA GLN A 47 15.74 -2.51 16.57
C GLN A 47 14.92 -2.95 15.34
N LYS A 48 15.51 -3.74 14.44
CA LYS A 48 14.78 -4.26 13.27
C LYS A 48 13.64 -5.19 13.68
N ILE A 49 13.85 -6.05 14.68
CA ILE A 49 12.80 -6.91 15.26
C ILE A 49 11.72 -6.06 15.91
N TYR A 50 12.08 -5.02 16.67
CA TYR A 50 11.13 -4.12 17.32
C TYR A 50 10.27 -3.35 16.30
N ILE A 51 10.87 -2.84 15.23
CA ILE A 51 10.15 -2.18 14.12
C ILE A 51 9.18 -3.16 13.45
N ASN A 52 9.63 -4.39 13.19
CA ASN A 52 8.79 -5.43 12.60
C ASN A 52 7.62 -5.81 13.51
N LEU A 53 7.85 -5.97 14.82
CA LEU A 53 6.81 -6.26 15.80
C LEU A 53 5.80 -5.11 15.91
N LYS A 54 6.25 -3.86 15.89
CA LYS A 54 5.36 -2.69 15.88
C LYS A 54 4.52 -2.65 14.61
N SER A 55 5.11 -2.95 13.46
CA SER A 55 4.39 -3.05 12.17
C SER A 55 3.35 -4.17 12.18
N ILE A 56 3.68 -5.34 12.74
CA ILE A 56 2.75 -6.46 12.88
C ILE A 56 1.60 -6.11 13.83
N ARG A 57 1.89 -5.43 14.95
CA ARG A 57 0.86 -4.97 15.90
C ARG A 57 -0.15 -4.02 15.24
N VAL A 58 0.33 -3.05 14.47
CA VAL A 58 -0.55 -2.13 13.72
C VAL A 58 -1.38 -2.85 12.67
N LYS A 59 -0.83 -3.90 12.03
CA LYS A 59 -1.61 -4.74 11.10
C LYS A 59 -2.67 -5.57 11.83
N LEU A 60 -2.38 -6.04 13.04
CA LEU A 60 -3.32 -6.81 13.86
C LEU A 60 -4.50 -5.93 14.33
N GLU A 61 -4.20 -4.72 14.79
CA GLU A 61 -5.22 -3.74 15.21
C GLU A 61 -6.15 -3.35 14.04
N LYS A 62 -5.61 -3.24 12.82
CA LYS A 62 -6.44 -3.07 11.61
C LYS A 62 -7.28 -4.30 11.28
N MET A 63 -6.82 -5.50 11.62
CA MET A 63 -7.59 -6.73 11.43
C MET A 63 -8.77 -6.79 12.41
N GLU A 64 -8.55 -6.39 13.66
CA GLU A 64 -9.60 -6.26 14.68
C GLU A 64 -10.66 -5.21 14.27
N GLU A 65 -10.23 -4.06 13.73
CA GLU A 65 -11.14 -3.06 13.17
C GLU A 65 -11.96 -3.59 11.98
N ILE A 66 -11.36 -4.43 11.13
CA ILE A 66 -12.07 -5.07 10.01
C ILE A 66 -13.10 -6.09 10.54
N GLU A 67 -12.74 -6.86 11.57
CA GLU A 67 -13.65 -7.82 12.21
C GLU A 67 -14.87 -7.12 12.83
N GLU A 68 -14.67 -5.99 13.51
CA GLU A 68 -15.78 -5.17 14.02
C GLU A 68 -16.68 -4.66 12.88
N ARG A 69 -16.10 -4.18 11.77
CA ARG A 69 -16.87 -3.71 10.61
C ARG A 69 -17.67 -4.84 9.94
N VAL A 70 -17.10 -6.04 9.86
CA VAL A 70 -17.79 -7.23 9.33
C VAL A 70 -18.97 -7.60 10.23
N ASN A 71 -18.78 -7.64 11.55
CA ASN A 71 -19.87 -7.89 12.51
C ASN A 71 -20.98 -6.84 12.42
N GLN A 72 -20.63 -5.56 12.22
CA GLN A 72 -21.62 -4.50 12.00
C GLN A 72 -22.39 -4.69 10.68
N LEU A 73 -21.73 -5.10 9.60
CA LEU A 73 -22.37 -5.37 8.31
C LEU A 73 -23.27 -6.61 8.38
N GLU A 74 -22.86 -7.67 9.07
CA GLU A 74 -23.66 -8.87 9.27
C GLU A 74 -24.92 -8.57 10.10
N ASN A 75 -24.81 -7.76 11.16
CA ASN A 75 -25.97 -7.30 11.91
C ASN A 75 -26.93 -6.45 11.07
N ARG A 76 -26.42 -5.60 10.17
CA ARG A 76 -27.25 -4.84 9.22
C ARG A 76 -27.93 -5.73 8.19
N LEU A 77 -27.26 -6.78 7.73
CA LEU A 77 -27.83 -7.77 6.81
C LEU A 77 -28.97 -8.56 7.47
N ASN A 78 -28.77 -9.02 8.71
CA ASN A 78 -29.80 -9.72 9.47
C ASN A 78 -31.05 -8.84 9.73
N GLN A 79 -30.87 -7.53 9.94
CA GLN A 79 -31.98 -6.58 10.04
C GLN A 79 -32.74 -6.42 8.71
N LEU A 80 -32.04 -6.45 7.57
CA LEU A 80 -32.66 -6.38 6.24
C LEU A 80 -33.45 -7.65 5.91
N ASP A 81 -32.94 -8.83 6.28
CA ASP A 81 -33.65 -10.10 6.10
C ASP A 81 -34.92 -10.20 6.98
N HIS A 82 -34.94 -9.53 8.14
CA HIS A 82 -36.16 -9.43 8.98
C HIS A 82 -37.22 -8.46 8.42
N ILE A 83 -36.86 -7.58 7.48
CA ILE A 83 -37.78 -6.64 6.80
C ILE A 83 -38.45 -7.28 5.57
N LYS A 84 -38.04 -8.49 5.17
CA LYS A 84 -38.74 -9.31 4.17
C LYS A 84 -40.07 -9.83 4.75
N LYS A 85 -41.04 -8.93 4.84
CA LYS A 85 -42.42 -9.23 5.22
C LYS A 85 -43.15 -9.88 4.04
N SER A 86 -43.98 -10.86 4.41
CA SER A 86 -44.85 -11.70 3.59
C SER A 86 -45.50 -10.98 2.40
N GLU A 87 -45.53 -11.68 1.26
CA GLU A 87 -46.34 -11.34 0.09
C GLU A 87 -47.79 -11.01 0.49
N PRO A 88 -48.39 -9.92 -0.01
CA PRO A 88 -49.79 -9.66 0.20
C PRO A 88 -50.63 -10.57 -0.72
N GLU A 89 -51.66 -11.17 -0.13
CA GLU A 89 -52.65 -11.97 -0.83
C GLU A 89 -53.39 -11.16 -1.92
N ASN A 90 -53.69 -11.90 -2.98
CA ASN A 90 -54.34 -11.55 -4.23
C ASN A 90 -55.68 -10.82 -4.02
N ILE A 91 -55.79 -9.56 -4.46
CA ILE A 91 -57.07 -8.88 -4.68
C ILE A 91 -57.09 -8.32 -6.11
N ILE A 92 -58.02 -8.88 -6.87
CA ILE A 92 -58.34 -8.65 -8.28
C ILE A 92 -58.77 -7.19 -8.53
N ASN A 93 -58.16 -6.52 -9.51
CA ASN A 93 -58.78 -5.43 -10.29
C ASN A 93 -57.99 -5.16 -11.60
N PRO A 94 -58.58 -4.45 -12.60
CA PRO A 94 -58.67 -4.79 -14.03
C PRO A 94 -57.36 -4.56 -14.82
N PRO A 95 -57.24 -4.96 -16.12
CA PRO A 95 -55.94 -5.08 -16.76
C PRO A 95 -55.32 -3.68 -16.94
N ILE A 96 -54.41 -3.36 -16.04
CA ILE A 96 -53.45 -2.29 -16.24
C ILE A 96 -52.57 -2.78 -17.38
N GLU A 97 -52.69 -2.13 -18.53
CA GLU A 97 -51.71 -2.21 -19.60
C GLU A 97 -50.34 -1.98 -18.95
N ILE A 98 -49.59 -3.07 -18.79
CA ILE A 98 -48.22 -3.01 -18.29
C ILE A 98 -47.48 -2.27 -19.39
N LEU A 99 -47.40 -0.94 -19.28
CA LEU A 99 -46.27 -0.22 -19.83
C LEU A 99 -45.06 -0.89 -19.18
N HIS A 100 -44.46 -1.83 -19.93
CA HIS A 100 -43.11 -2.27 -19.65
C HIS A 100 -42.34 -1.01 -19.29
N PRO A 101 -41.62 -0.98 -18.15
CA PRO A 101 -40.75 0.14 -17.87
C PRO A 101 -39.97 0.35 -19.16
N LYS A 102 -40.09 1.55 -19.74
CA LYS A 102 -39.21 1.95 -20.82
C LYS A 102 -37.84 1.53 -20.35
N GLU A 103 -37.23 0.56 -21.03
CA GLU A 103 -35.79 0.38 -20.97
C GLU A 103 -35.25 1.74 -21.39
N GLU A 104 -34.97 2.60 -20.40
CA GLU A 104 -34.07 3.71 -20.63
C GLU A 104 -32.82 3.06 -21.21
N PRO A 105 -32.35 3.49 -22.38
CA PRO A 105 -31.16 2.93 -22.97
C PRO A 105 -30.03 3.29 -22.02
N ASN A 106 -29.69 2.37 -21.14
CA ASN A 106 -28.55 2.48 -20.26
C ASN A 106 -27.31 2.26 -21.13
N GLN A 107 -27.00 3.25 -21.96
CA GLN A 107 -25.70 3.39 -22.62
C GLN A 107 -24.72 3.82 -21.56
N ASP A 108 -24.42 2.93 -20.61
CA ASP A 108 -23.31 3.11 -19.71
C ASP A 108 -22.04 2.96 -20.57
N ASN A 109 -21.62 4.07 -21.18
CA ASN A 109 -20.44 4.15 -22.07
C ASN A 109 -19.12 4.01 -21.30
N ARG A 110 -19.18 3.51 -20.07
CA ARG A 110 -18.05 3.29 -19.19
C ARG A 110 -17.32 2.03 -19.60
N ILE A 111 -16.02 2.18 -19.76
CA ILE A 111 -15.11 1.05 -19.92
C ILE A 111 -14.38 0.92 -18.59
N TRP A 112 -14.79 -0.05 -17.77
CA TRP A 112 -14.07 -0.33 -16.53
C TRP A 112 -12.65 -0.78 -16.84
N VAL A 113 -11.69 -0.25 -16.09
CA VAL A 113 -10.28 -0.50 -16.36
C VAL A 113 -9.51 -0.83 -15.09
N TRP A 114 -8.41 -1.56 -15.26
CA TRP A 114 -7.44 -1.83 -14.22
C TRP A 114 -6.01 -1.62 -14.71
N ARG A 115 -5.07 -1.46 -13.77
CA ARG A 115 -3.64 -1.35 -14.07
C ARG A 115 -3.11 -2.68 -14.61
N SER A 116 -2.49 -2.66 -15.79
CA SER A 116 -1.76 -3.83 -16.29
C SER A 116 -0.61 -4.24 -15.36
N GLU A 117 -0.10 -5.47 -15.51
CA GLU A 117 1.12 -5.91 -14.82
C GLU A 117 2.35 -5.05 -15.20
N GLU A 118 2.33 -4.42 -16.36
CA GLU A 118 3.42 -3.60 -16.91
C GLU A 118 3.46 -2.16 -16.38
N GLY A 119 2.50 -1.73 -15.55
CA GLY A 119 2.60 -0.47 -14.79
C GLY A 119 1.43 0.52 -14.93
N LEU A 120 1.54 1.66 -14.21
CA LEU A 120 0.47 2.66 -13.98
C LEU A 120 0.01 3.43 -15.22
N LYS A 121 0.83 3.48 -16.27
CA LYS A 121 0.54 4.21 -17.51
C LYS A 121 -0.23 3.37 -18.53
N LYS A 122 -0.45 2.09 -18.24
CA LYS A 122 -1.11 1.13 -19.12
C LYS A 122 -2.32 0.53 -18.40
N LEU A 123 -3.49 0.72 -18.99
CA LEU A 123 -4.76 0.26 -18.47
C LEU A 123 -5.37 -0.82 -19.37
N GLU A 124 -6.00 -1.80 -18.75
CA GLU A 124 -6.69 -2.92 -19.39
C GLU A 124 -8.18 -2.88 -19.10
N PRO A 125 -9.05 -3.16 -20.09
CA PRO A 125 -10.48 -3.27 -19.85
C PRO A 125 -10.78 -4.48 -18.95
N VAL A 126 -11.70 -4.31 -18.02
CA VAL A 126 -12.15 -5.35 -17.11
C VAL A 126 -13.67 -5.42 -17.10
N SER A 127 -14.21 -6.61 -16.80
CA SER A 127 -15.65 -6.87 -16.85
C SER A 127 -16.41 -6.32 -15.63
N ASN A 128 -15.72 -6.14 -14.50
CA ASN A 128 -16.33 -5.77 -13.23
C ASN A 128 -15.94 -4.35 -12.82
N PRO A 129 -16.82 -3.63 -12.08
CA PRO A 129 -16.49 -2.32 -11.55
C PRO A 129 -15.25 -2.37 -10.65
N LYS A 130 -14.27 -1.53 -10.94
CA LYS A 130 -13.03 -1.40 -10.17
C LYS A 130 -12.80 0.01 -9.62
N GLY A 131 -13.80 0.87 -9.75
CA GLY A 131 -13.72 2.27 -9.37
C GLY A 131 -12.86 3.13 -10.31
N LEU A 132 -12.47 2.59 -11.47
CA LEU A 132 -11.76 3.30 -12.52
C LEU A 132 -12.41 2.99 -13.84
N TYR A 133 -12.79 4.02 -14.57
CA TYR A 133 -13.40 3.82 -15.87
C TYR A 133 -12.95 4.88 -16.86
N LEU A 134 -12.94 4.49 -18.13
CA LEU A 134 -12.73 5.39 -19.25
C LEU A 134 -14.08 5.74 -19.88
N ILE A 135 -14.24 7.00 -20.27
CA ILE A 135 -15.29 7.43 -21.19
C ILE A 135 -14.63 7.90 -22.48
N LYS A 136 -15.17 7.43 -23.61
CA LYS A 136 -14.70 7.85 -24.93
C LYS A 136 -15.17 9.29 -25.20
N ASP A 137 -14.23 10.16 -25.54
CA ASP A 137 -14.48 11.54 -25.95
C ASP A 137 -13.76 11.80 -27.29
N GLY A 138 -14.52 11.74 -28.38
CA GLY A 138 -13.98 11.77 -29.74
C GLY A 138 -12.99 10.62 -30.01
N ALA A 139 -11.74 10.97 -30.30
CA ALA A 139 -10.64 10.02 -30.53
C ALA A 139 -9.88 9.64 -29.26
N LYS A 140 -10.21 10.27 -28.13
CA LYS A 140 -9.50 10.15 -26.85
C LYS A 140 -10.34 9.38 -25.83
N TYR A 141 -9.70 8.88 -24.79
CA TYR A 141 -10.35 8.24 -23.65
C TYR A 141 -10.00 8.99 -22.37
N LEU A 142 -11.02 9.51 -21.68
CA LEU A 142 -10.85 10.28 -20.46
C LEU A 142 -10.97 9.35 -19.25
N LEU A 143 -10.00 9.39 -18.34
CA LEU A 143 -10.01 8.61 -17.10
C LEU A 143 -10.85 9.29 -16.03
N TYR A 144 -11.75 8.52 -15.46
CA TYR A 144 -12.57 8.87 -14.31
C TYR A 144 -12.26 7.93 -13.16
N LEU A 145 -12.20 8.53 -11.98
CA LEU A 145 -12.10 7.83 -10.71
C LEU A 145 -13.52 7.79 -10.13
N ASP A 146 -14.05 6.59 -9.95
CA ASP A 146 -15.21 6.40 -9.09
C ASP A 146 -14.75 6.45 -7.64
N ASN A 147 -15.63 6.86 -6.73
CA ASN A 147 -15.33 6.86 -5.29
C ASN A 147 -14.10 7.72 -4.91
N LEU A 148 -14.01 8.94 -5.44
CA LEU A 148 -13.13 10.03 -4.95
C LEU A 148 -13.53 10.49 -3.54
N TYR A 149 -13.67 9.54 -2.61
CA TYR A 149 -13.94 9.82 -1.20
C TYR A 149 -12.62 10.07 -0.48
N ARG A 150 -12.67 10.98 0.49
CA ARG A 150 -11.56 11.39 1.36
C ARG A 150 -10.79 10.23 1.99
N GLU A 151 -11.43 9.09 2.27
CA GLU A 151 -10.82 7.92 2.91
C GLU A 151 -9.83 7.20 1.98
N ASN A 152 -10.04 7.29 0.66
CA ASN A 152 -9.21 6.64 -0.35
C ASN A 152 -8.21 7.60 -1.00
N ILE A 153 -8.20 8.89 -0.63
CA ILE A 153 -7.41 9.90 -1.35
C ILE A 153 -5.91 9.65 -1.24
N ASN A 154 -5.41 9.22 -0.09
CA ASN A 154 -3.98 8.92 0.09
C ASN A 154 -3.53 7.74 -0.78
N ASP A 155 -4.38 6.72 -0.92
CA ASP A 155 -4.11 5.58 -1.79
C ASP A 155 -4.19 5.97 -3.27
N ILE A 156 -5.18 6.78 -3.65
CA ILE A 156 -5.32 7.34 -4.99
C ILE A 156 -4.11 8.22 -5.34
N MET A 157 -3.67 9.11 -4.45
CA MET A 157 -2.48 9.94 -4.63
C MET A 157 -1.23 9.08 -4.83
N ARG A 158 -1.02 8.09 -3.95
CA ARG A 158 0.13 7.19 -4.05
C ARG A 158 0.14 6.42 -5.37
N LEU A 159 -1.01 5.93 -5.81
CA LEU A 159 -1.14 5.14 -7.04
C LEU A 159 -1.07 6.00 -8.29
N TYR A 160 -1.67 7.19 -8.30
CA TYR A 160 -1.91 7.95 -9.53
C TYR A 160 -1.17 9.29 -9.63
N ARG A 161 -0.27 9.64 -8.70
CA ARG A 161 0.53 10.89 -8.76
C ARG A 161 1.28 11.14 -10.08
N GLU A 162 1.59 10.08 -10.81
CA GLU A 162 2.30 10.18 -12.09
C GLU A 162 1.39 10.59 -13.24
N ILE A 163 0.09 10.31 -13.13
CA ILE A 163 -0.91 10.53 -14.19
C ILE A 163 -1.96 11.60 -13.81
N ILE A 164 -2.04 11.96 -12.53
CA ILE A 164 -2.90 13.01 -12.00
C ILE A 164 -2.06 13.94 -11.12
N ASP A 165 -2.17 15.23 -11.36
CA ASP A 165 -1.64 16.27 -10.47
C ASP A 165 -2.58 16.50 -9.30
N PHE A 166 -2.01 16.48 -8.10
CA PHE A 166 -2.73 16.72 -6.85
C PHE A 166 -2.24 18.03 -6.21
N PRO A 167 -3.15 18.85 -5.65
CA PRO A 167 -2.77 20.05 -4.93
C PRO A 167 -1.99 19.74 -3.66
N ALA A 168 -1.07 20.63 -3.27
CA ALA A 168 -0.09 20.37 -2.22
C ALA A 168 -0.66 20.30 -0.78
N ASN A 169 -1.89 20.78 -0.55
CA ASN A 169 -2.48 20.98 0.78
C ASN A 169 -3.91 20.41 0.89
N ILE A 170 -4.15 19.19 0.40
CA ILE A 170 -5.47 18.54 0.56
C ILE A 170 -5.72 18.25 2.04
N GLN A 171 -6.77 18.84 2.59
CA GLN A 171 -7.29 18.52 3.92
C GLN A 171 -8.39 17.47 3.84
N LEU A 172 -8.63 16.77 4.95
CA LEU A 172 -9.69 15.75 5.05
C LEU A 172 -11.11 16.29 4.83
N THR A 173 -11.30 17.59 4.99
CA THR A 173 -12.58 18.30 4.83
C THR A 173 -12.78 18.86 3.42
N ASP A 174 -11.77 18.82 2.56
CA ASP A 174 -11.81 19.46 1.25
C ASP A 174 -12.68 18.67 0.28
N GLN A 175 -13.49 19.38 -0.51
CA GLN A 175 -14.20 18.77 -1.63
C GLN A 175 -13.25 18.66 -2.82
N ILE A 176 -12.94 17.43 -3.21
CA ILE A 176 -11.98 17.15 -4.28
C ILE A 176 -12.74 16.89 -5.58
N VAL A 177 -12.40 17.63 -6.63
CA VAL A 177 -13.02 17.49 -7.95
C VAL A 177 -11.96 17.35 -9.04
N MET A 178 -12.27 16.57 -10.08
CA MET A 178 -11.40 16.50 -11.25
C MET A 178 -11.54 17.79 -12.07
N LYS A 179 -10.46 18.56 -12.17
CA LYS A 179 -10.38 19.78 -12.98
C LYS A 179 -10.04 19.47 -14.43
N LYS A 180 -9.12 18.53 -14.64
CA LYS A 180 -8.74 17.99 -15.95
C LYS A 180 -8.66 16.47 -15.86
N HIS A 181 -9.35 15.78 -16.75
CA HIS A 181 -9.26 14.32 -16.83
C HIS A 181 -7.94 13.88 -17.50
N PRO A 182 -7.25 12.86 -16.98
CA PRO A 182 -6.15 12.23 -17.70
C PRO A 182 -6.63 11.66 -19.03
N ILE A 183 -5.77 11.74 -20.04
CA ILE A 183 -6.08 11.30 -21.40
C ILE A 183 -5.33 10.02 -21.72
N TYR A 184 -6.06 9.06 -22.27
CA TYR A 184 -5.57 7.79 -22.75
C TYR A 184 -5.88 7.59 -24.24
N GLU A 185 -5.03 6.81 -24.90
CA GLU A 185 -5.22 6.35 -26.27
C GLU A 185 -5.26 4.82 -26.32
N LYS A 186 -6.14 4.27 -27.15
CA LYS A 186 -6.25 2.83 -27.35
C LYS A 186 -5.11 2.33 -28.25
N GLN A 187 -4.34 1.35 -27.76
CA GLN A 187 -3.31 0.64 -28.52
C GLN A 187 -3.52 -0.87 -28.34
N GLY A 188 -4.07 -1.52 -29.37
CA GLY A 188 -4.47 -2.93 -29.30
C GLY A 188 -5.51 -3.17 -28.20
N ASN A 189 -5.17 -4.01 -27.23
CA ASN A 189 -6.02 -4.36 -26.08
C ASN A 189 -5.85 -3.42 -24.88
N TYR A 190 -4.97 -2.42 -24.99
CA TYR A 190 -4.56 -1.58 -23.89
C TYR A 190 -4.91 -0.12 -24.12
N TYR A 191 -4.95 0.64 -23.04
CA TYR A 191 -5.06 2.09 -23.04
C TYR A 191 -3.79 2.69 -22.45
N ILE A 192 -3.12 3.54 -23.22
CA ILE A 192 -1.83 4.13 -22.87
C ILE A 192 -2.01 5.60 -22.51
N PHE A 193 -1.45 5.98 -21.37
CA PHE A 193 -1.47 7.35 -20.86
C PHE A 193 -0.76 8.33 -21.79
N ARG A 194 -1.40 9.47 -22.07
CA ARG A 194 -0.91 10.53 -22.95
C ARG A 194 -0.77 11.86 -22.26
N GLU A 195 -1.82 12.31 -21.57
CA GLU A 195 -1.81 13.61 -20.91
C GLU A 195 -2.25 13.49 -19.46
N LYS A 196 -1.55 14.25 -18.61
CA LYS A 196 -1.83 14.30 -17.18
C LYS A 196 -3.17 14.99 -16.91
N GLY A 197 -3.91 14.42 -15.96
CA GLY A 197 -5.07 15.06 -15.36
C GLY A 197 -4.67 15.95 -14.20
N GLU A 198 -5.62 16.72 -13.70
CA GLU A 198 -5.46 17.64 -12.59
C GLU A 198 -6.70 17.56 -11.72
N ILE A 199 -6.47 17.48 -10.41
CA ILE A 199 -7.51 17.57 -9.41
C ILE A 199 -7.43 18.94 -8.74
N SER A 200 -8.58 19.53 -8.40
CA SER A 200 -8.66 20.76 -7.63
C SER A 200 -9.49 20.56 -6.36
N ILE A 201 -9.19 21.36 -5.35
CA ILE A 201 -10.03 21.54 -4.16
C ILE A 201 -11.10 22.59 -4.53
N LYS A 202 -12.35 22.30 -4.21
CA LYS A 202 -13.49 23.21 -4.40
C LYS A 202 -13.84 23.92 -3.09
#